data_AF-A0AAW9ED89-F1
#
_entry.id   AF-A0AAW9ED89-F1
#
_cell.length_a   1.000
_cell.length_b   1.000
_cell.length_c   1.000
_cell.angle_alpha   90.00
_cell.angle_beta   90.00
_cell.angle_gamma   90.00
#
_symmetry.space_group_name_H-M   'P 1'
#
loop_
_entity.id
_entity.type
_entity.pdbx_description
1 polymer ?
#
loop_
_entity_poly.entity_id
_entity_poly.type
_entity_poly.pdbx_seq_one_letter_code
_entity_poly.pdbx_strand_id
1 'polypeptide(L)'
;LMQKKARLEALLPEGWKKDFTTFFTLDGKMLMSLMVFCTACSVDGVQTRTMGHTTQSDLDGVETAIGFNLRDWWQPTAANFLSLLSKNQIVEALK
;
A
#
# COMPACT_ATOMS: atom_id res chain seq x y z
N LEU A 1 5.73 -8.57 -3.06
CA LEU A 1 5.30 -7.93 -4.32
C LEU A 1 5.88 -8.62 -5.56
N MET A 2 7.21 -8.76 -5.66
CA MET A 2 7.91 -9.32 -6.84
C MET A 2 7.49 -10.75 -7.21
N GLN A 3 7.27 -11.62 -6.23
CA GLN A 3 6.78 -12.99 -6.48
C GLN A 3 5.37 -13.01 -7.10
N LYS A 4 4.49 -12.10 -6.66
CA LYS A 4 3.12 -11.99 -7.18
C LYS A 4 3.11 -11.40 -8.59
N LYS A 5 4.01 -10.45 -8.88
CA LYS A 5 4.28 -9.94 -10.23
C LYS A 5 4.67 -11.07 -11.18
N ALA A 6 5.71 -11.83 -10.83
CA ALA A 6 6.21 -12.92 -11.67
C ALA A 6 5.13 -13.98 -11.95
N ARG A 7 4.34 -14.33 -10.93
CA ARG A 7 3.22 -15.26 -11.08
C ARG A 7 2.14 -14.73 -12.04
N LEU A 8 1.77 -13.46 -11.92
CA LEU A 8 0.75 -12.86 -12.79
C LEU A 8 1.25 -12.71 -14.23
N GLU A 9 2.52 -12.32 -14.40
CA GLU A 9 3.16 -12.13 -15.71
C GLU A 9 3.25 -13.44 -16.51
N ALA A 10 3.51 -14.57 -15.84
CA ALA A 10 3.56 -15.90 -16.46
C ALA A 10 2.19 -16.39 -16.98
N LEU A 11 1.09 -15.80 -16.51
CA LEU A 11 -0.28 -16.16 -16.87
C LEU A 11 -0.89 -15.22 -17.92
N LEU A 12 -0.12 -14.25 -18.43
CA LEU A 12 -0.61 -13.31 -19.42
C LEU A 12 -0.69 -13.95 -20.82
N PRO A 13 -1.68 -13.58 -21.64
CA PRO A 13 -1.86 -14.15 -22.98
C PRO A 13 -0.72 -13.77 -23.92
N GLU A 14 -0.39 -14.62 -24.90
CA GLU A 14 0.60 -14.25 -25.92
C GLU A 14 0.18 -12.98 -26.68
N GLY A 15 1.16 -12.14 -27.04
CA GLY A 15 0.90 -10.90 -27.78
C GLY A 15 0.37 -9.72 -26.94
N TRP A 16 0.15 -9.89 -25.63
CA TRP A 16 -0.38 -8.85 -24.75
C TRP A 16 0.37 -7.51 -24.77
N LYS A 17 1.69 -7.54 -25.04
CA LYS A 17 2.53 -6.33 -25.13
C LYS A 17 2.18 -5.45 -26.33
N LYS A 18 1.54 -6.00 -27.36
CA LYS A 18 1.15 -5.28 -28.58
C LYS A 18 -0.35 -5.00 -28.63
N ASP A 19 -1.16 -5.85 -27.98
CA ASP A 19 -2.61 -5.73 -27.98
C ASP A 19 -3.20 -6.10 -26.60
N PHE A 20 -3.77 -5.10 -25.94
CA PHE A 20 -4.41 -5.24 -24.63
C PHE A 20 -5.77 -5.95 -24.70
N THR A 21 -6.40 -6.05 -25.88
CA THR A 21 -7.67 -6.76 -26.02
C THR A 21 -7.52 -8.26 -25.71
N THR A 22 -6.30 -8.79 -25.81
CA THR A 22 -5.98 -10.15 -25.38
C THR A 22 -6.35 -10.41 -23.91
N PHE A 23 -6.37 -9.41 -23.04
CA PHE A 23 -6.80 -9.57 -21.65
C PHE A 23 -8.26 -9.95 -21.48
N PHE A 24 -9.13 -9.68 -22.47
CA PHE A 24 -10.52 -10.15 -22.44
C PHE A 24 -10.64 -11.66 -22.60
N THR A 25 -9.56 -12.35 -23.00
CA THR A 25 -9.51 -13.82 -23.02
C THR A 25 -9.21 -14.42 -21.65
N LEU A 26 -8.79 -13.61 -20.68
CA LEU A 26 -8.51 -14.06 -19.31
C LEU A 26 -9.80 -14.33 -18.54
N ASP A 27 -9.76 -15.30 -17.64
CA ASP A 27 -10.84 -15.52 -16.67
C ASP A 27 -11.07 -14.26 -15.82
N GLY A 28 -12.33 -14.01 -15.46
CA GLY A 28 -12.72 -12.82 -14.71
C GLY A 28 -11.99 -12.67 -13.37
N LYS A 29 -11.71 -13.78 -12.66
CA LYS A 29 -10.94 -13.72 -11.40
C LYS A 29 -9.48 -13.34 -11.64
N MET A 30 -8.92 -13.80 -12.76
CA MET A 30 -7.54 -13.49 -13.14
C MET A 30 -7.42 -12.02 -13.54
N LEU A 31 -8.37 -11.51 -14.33
CA LEU A 31 -8.43 -10.10 -14.71
C LEU A 31 -8.56 -9.20 -13.47
N MET A 32 -9.46 -9.54 -12.55
CA MET A 32 -9.60 -8.81 -11.28
C MET A 32 -8.32 -8.87 -10.43
N SER A 33 -7.65 -10.03 -10.36
CA SER A 33 -6.39 -10.17 -9.63
C SER A 33 -5.28 -9.29 -10.20
N LEU A 34 -5.23 -9.17 -11.54
CA LEU A 34 -4.28 -8.29 -12.23
C LEU A 34 -4.59 -6.82 -11.94
N MET A 35 -5.86 -6.41 -12.05
CA MET A 35 -6.28 -5.04 -11.73
C MET A 35 -5.94 -4.66 -10.28
N VAL A 36 -6.29 -5.51 -9.32
CA VAL A 36 -5.97 -5.29 -7.89
C VAL A 36 -4.45 -5.18 -7.69
N PHE A 37 -3.66 -6.02 -8.36
CA PHE A 37 -2.21 -5.94 -8.28
C PHE A 37 -1.70 -4.60 -8.84
N CYS A 38 -2.19 -4.17 -9.99
CA CYS A 38 -1.80 -2.90 -10.61
C CYS A 38 -2.17 -1.71 -9.71
N THR A 39 -3.40 -1.68 -9.19
CA THR A 39 -3.86 -0.63 -8.27
C THR A 39 -3.01 -0.60 -7.01
N ALA A 40 -2.72 -1.75 -6.40
CA ALA A 40 -1.85 -1.81 -5.23
C ALA A 40 -0.41 -1.33 -5.51
N CYS A 41 0.09 -1.50 -6.74
CA CYS A 41 1.40 -0.99 -7.13
C CYS A 41 1.41 0.51 -7.45
N SER A 42 0.26 1.12 -7.77
CA SER A 42 0.17 2.54 -8.10
C SER A 42 -0.15 3.42 -6.90
N VAL A 43 -0.65 2.84 -5.80
CA VAL A 43 -0.94 3.56 -4.56
C VAL A 43 0.37 3.92 -3.86
N ASP A 44 0.62 5.22 -3.70
CA ASP A 44 1.72 5.75 -2.89
C ASP A 44 1.16 6.42 -1.63
N GLY A 45 1.50 5.86 -0.48
CA GLY A 45 1.09 6.38 0.83
C GLY A 45 2.17 7.21 1.53
N VAL A 46 3.28 7.54 0.85
CA VAL A 46 4.34 8.35 1.45
C VAL A 46 3.85 9.79 1.61
N GLN A 47 3.72 10.23 2.86
CA GLN A 47 3.34 11.60 3.19
C GLN A 47 4.59 12.48 3.33
N THR A 48 4.61 13.59 2.59
CA THR A 48 5.67 14.60 2.71
C THR A 48 5.53 15.35 4.03
N ARG A 49 6.68 15.65 4.66
CA ARG A 49 6.72 16.50 5.86
C ARG A 49 7.18 17.90 5.48
N THR A 50 6.34 18.90 5.74
CA THR A 50 6.66 20.32 5.49
C THR A 50 6.76 21.04 6.83
N MET A 51 7.93 21.62 7.13
CA MET A 51 8.19 22.36 8.38
C MET A 51 7.82 21.56 9.64
N GLY A 52 8.10 20.26 9.65
CA GLY A 52 7.83 19.38 10.80
C GLY A 52 6.39 18.85 10.88
N HIS A 53 5.46 19.38 10.07
CA HIS A 53 4.08 18.90 9.99
C HIS A 53 3.91 17.87 8.85
N THR A 54 3.12 16.84 9.12
CA THR A 54 2.68 15.89 8.09
C THR A 54 1.43 16.45 7.42
N THR A 55 1.44 16.57 6.09
CA THR A 55 0.24 16.97 5.34
C THR A 55 -0.78 15.83 5.33
N GLN A 56 -2.06 16.17 5.12
CA GLN A 56 -3.10 15.15 4.96
C GLN A 56 -2.74 14.19 3.82
N SER A 57 -3.06 12.91 3.99
CA SER A 57 -2.82 11.88 2.98
C SER A 57 -3.69 12.15 1.76
N ASP A 58 -3.13 12.08 0.56
CA ASP A 58 -3.93 12.06 -0.68
C ASP A 58 -4.82 10.79 -0.75
N LEU A 59 -4.53 9.79 0.08
CA LEU A 59 -5.29 8.55 0.19
C LEU A 59 -6.35 8.56 1.30
N ASP A 60 -6.51 9.64 2.06
CA ASP A 60 -7.41 9.70 3.23
C ASP A 60 -8.85 9.24 2.91
N GLY A 61 -9.36 9.63 1.74
CA GLY A 61 -10.68 9.17 1.26
C GLY A 61 -10.74 7.67 0.95
N VAL A 62 -9.67 7.12 0.36
CA VAL A 62 -9.56 5.67 0.06
C VAL A 62 -9.41 4.87 1.34
N GLU A 63 -8.55 5.33 2.25
CA GLU A 63 -8.31 4.72 3.56
C GLU A 63 -9.62 4.66 4.37
N THR A 64 -10.37 5.76 4.40
CA THR A 64 -11.68 5.82 5.04
C THR A 64 -12.68 4.85 4.40
N ALA A 65 -12.76 4.80 3.07
CA ALA A 65 -13.71 3.96 2.35
C ALA A 65 -13.48 2.46 2.59
N ILE A 66 -12.22 2.04 2.77
CA ILE A 66 -11.88 0.64 3.05
C ILE A 66 -11.77 0.33 4.55
N GLY A 67 -12.02 1.31 5.42
CA GLY A 67 -11.87 1.17 6.87
C GLY A 67 -10.43 0.88 7.29
N PHE A 68 -9.45 1.38 6.54
CA PHE A 68 -8.04 1.18 6.86
C PHE A 68 -7.63 2.03 8.06
N ASN A 69 -7.09 1.38 9.08
CA ASN A 69 -6.43 2.05 10.19
C ASN A 69 -5.01 1.50 10.35
N LEU A 70 -4.00 2.38 10.28
CA LEU A 70 -2.59 2.00 10.43
C LEU A 70 -2.33 1.27 11.77
N ARG A 71 -3.08 1.60 12.83
CA ARG A 71 -2.94 1.00 14.16
C ARG A 71 -3.22 -0.51 14.19
N ASP A 72 -4.01 -1.01 13.24
CA ASP A 72 -4.33 -2.44 13.14
C ASP A 72 -3.12 -3.26 12.67
N TRP A 73 -2.20 -2.62 11.95
CA TRP A 73 -1.04 -3.26 11.33
C TRP A 73 0.28 -2.89 12.00
N TRP A 74 0.32 -1.77 12.71
CA TRP A 74 1.52 -1.29 13.36
C TRP A 74 1.25 -0.67 14.73
N GLN A 75 2.03 -1.09 15.72
CA GLN A 75 2.05 -0.49 17.04
C GLN A 75 3.49 -0.20 17.48
N PRO A 76 3.72 0.93 18.17
CA PRO A 76 5.02 1.22 18.74
C PRO A 76 5.29 0.27 19.91
N THR A 77 6.46 -0.35 19.90
CA THR A 77 6.96 -1.26 20.92
C THR A 77 8.36 -0.82 21.34
N ALA A 78 8.83 -1.35 22.48
CA ALA A 78 10.20 -1.12 22.95
C ALA A 78 11.26 -1.59 21.93
N ALA A 79 10.99 -2.65 21.17
CA ALA A 79 11.94 -3.21 20.23
C ALA A 79 12.04 -2.43 18.90
N ASN A 80 11.04 -1.62 18.54
CA ASN A 80 11.03 -0.90 17.26
C ASN A 80 11.23 0.63 17.40
N PHE A 81 10.28 1.34 17.99
CA PHE A 81 10.15 2.80 17.92
C PHE A 81 10.34 3.45 19.28
N LEU A 82 9.85 2.82 20.35
CA LEU A 82 9.93 3.42 21.69
C LEU A 82 11.36 3.45 22.23
N SER A 83 12.27 2.58 21.76
CA SER A 83 13.70 2.66 22.08
C SER A 83 14.39 3.88 21.48
N LEU A 84 13.82 4.48 20.43
CA LEU A 84 14.37 5.67 19.76
C LEU A 84 13.95 6.97 20.46
N LEU A 85 13.03 6.89 21.42
CA LEU A 85 12.49 8.04 22.15
C LEU A 85 13.01 8.04 23.59
N SER A 86 13.26 9.24 24.14
CA SER A 86 13.54 9.37 25.56
C SER A 86 12.25 9.15 26.37
N LYS A 87 12.39 8.67 27.62
CA LYS A 87 11.24 8.50 28.52
C LYS A 87 10.44 9.79 28.69
N ASN A 88 11.11 10.94 28.70
CA ASN A 88 10.44 12.24 28.79
C ASN A 88 9.58 12.53 27.56
N GLN A 89 10.07 12.24 26.36
CA GLN A 89 9.32 12.41 25.11
C GLN A 89 8.10 11.48 25.03
N ILE A 90 8.23 10.24 25.52
CA ILE A 90 7.11 9.30 25.59
C ILE A 90 6.04 9.81 26.55
N VAL A 91 6.43 10.28 27.73
CA VAL A 91 5.49 10.82 28.73
C VAL A 91 4.81 12.10 28.23
N GLU A 92 5.53 12.96 27.52
CA GLU A 92 4.98 14.19 26.93
C GLU A 92 3.89 13.88 25.89
N ALA A 93 4.09 12.86 25.04
CA ALA A 93 3.12 12.47 24.02
C ALA A 93 1.86 11.75 24.57
N LEU A 94 1.87 11.32 25.84
CA LEU A 94 0.74 10.65 26.51
C LEU A 94 -0.13 11.61 27.34
N LYS A 95 0.27 12.87 27.46
CA LYS A 95 -0.52 13.91 28.12
C LYS A 95 -1.57 14.48 27.17
#